data_AF-A0A2T5X5P9-F1
#
_entry.id   AF-A0A2T5X5P9-F1
#
_cell.length_a   1.000
_cell.length_b   1.000
_cell.length_c   1.000
_cell.angle_alpha   90.00
_cell.angle_beta   90.00
_cell.angle_gamma   90.00
#
_symmetry.space_group_name_H-M   'P 1'
#
loop_
_entity.id
_entity.type
_entity.pdbx_description
1 polymer ?
#
loop_
_entity_poly.entity_id
_entity_poly.type
_entity_poly.pdbx_seq_one_letter_code
_entity_poly.pdbx_strand_id
1 'polypeptide(L)'
;MSDIREHHIRTLLRWYPRRWRLINEEVVVSDLLDTLDASPHPRLPFTERLALMSNGLIHRLASALPADLRARVALNTFALGLSFAMIYSALHVWAPWAPVPYGYLPNAVLVGVFNEYGIFANPGVGYVFTWGIAGLGALLAKPIVTRIGLWLTIALSIVSAVLVSTHWITWVGPATETTVLMLASAACALVGPLAPPRRVLIRTVVMFAAWV
;
A
#
# COMPACT_ATOMS: atom_id res chain seq x y z
N MET A 1 6.80 -20.10 33.88
CA MET A 1 5.87 -19.78 32.76
C MET A 1 5.77 -18.28 32.49
N SER A 2 5.94 -17.39 33.49
CA SER A 2 6.00 -15.93 33.29
C SER A 2 7.13 -15.51 32.34
N ASP A 3 8.33 -16.08 32.49
CA ASP A 3 9.52 -15.66 31.72
C ASP A 3 9.35 -15.82 30.20
N ILE A 4 8.62 -16.85 29.76
CA ILE A 4 8.34 -17.09 28.34
C ILE A 4 7.37 -16.05 27.78
N ARG A 5 6.36 -15.66 28.57
CA ARG A 5 5.37 -14.64 28.18
C ARG A 5 6.04 -13.27 28.11
N GLU A 6 6.84 -12.93 29.11
CA GLU A 6 7.62 -11.69 29.14
C GLU A 6 8.56 -11.58 27.94
N HIS A 7 9.32 -12.65 27.64
CA HIS A 7 10.21 -12.67 26.49
C HIS A 7 9.46 -12.44 25.16
N HIS A 8 8.28 -13.01 25.01
CA HIS A 8 7.44 -12.82 23.83
C HIS A 8 6.96 -11.37 23.69
N ILE A 9 6.50 -10.75 24.78
CA ILE A 9 6.08 -9.34 24.81
C ILE A 9 7.26 -8.42 24.48
N ARG A 10 8.42 -8.62 25.11
CA ARG A 10 9.63 -7.84 24.84
C ARG A 10 10.09 -7.98 23.38
N THR A 11 9.89 -9.15 22.77
CA THR A 11 10.16 -9.36 21.33
C THR A 11 9.23 -8.53 20.46
N LEU A 12 7.93 -8.44 20.79
CA LEU A 12 6.98 -7.55 20.11
C LEU A 12 7.32 -6.07 20.31
N LEU A 13 7.84 -5.68 21.48
CA LEU A 13 8.25 -4.30 21.72
C LEU A 13 9.50 -3.89 20.94
N ARG A 14 10.27 -4.83 20.35
CA ARG A 14 11.42 -4.50 19.50
C ARG A 14 11.05 -3.64 18.29
N TRP A 15 9.78 -3.63 17.88
CA TRP A 15 9.27 -2.73 16.84
C TRP A 15 9.34 -1.25 17.25
N TYR A 16 9.42 -0.93 18.54
CA TYR A 16 9.57 0.43 19.03
C TYR A 16 11.05 0.91 19.02
N PRO A 17 11.30 2.24 18.91
CA PRO A 17 12.64 2.81 19.02
C PRO A 17 13.31 2.49 20.37
N ARG A 18 14.64 2.33 20.38
CA ARG A 18 15.40 2.04 21.62
C ARG A 18 15.15 3.09 22.71
N ARG A 19 15.12 4.38 22.36
CA ARG A 19 14.85 5.48 23.32
C ARG A 19 13.47 5.37 23.97
N TRP A 20 12.45 4.99 23.21
CA TRP A 20 11.09 4.80 23.74
C TRP A 20 11.04 3.62 24.70
N ARG A 21 11.68 2.52 24.33
CA ARG A 21 11.75 1.31 25.15
C ARG A 21 12.43 1.55 26.51
N LEU A 22 13.54 2.28 26.53
CA LEU A 22 14.23 2.62 27.78
C LEU A 22 13.33 3.34 28.82
N ILE A 23 12.29 4.02 28.36
CA ILE A 23 11.40 4.81 29.22
C ILE A 23 10.12 4.05 29.55
N ASN A 24 9.57 3.28 28.59
CA ASN A 24 8.20 2.75 28.68
C ASN A 24 8.12 1.22 28.71
N GLU A 25 9.21 0.50 28.39
CA GLU A 25 9.17 -0.96 28.21
C GLU A 25 8.67 -1.68 29.46
N GLU A 26 9.22 -1.37 30.64
CA GLU A 26 8.85 -2.05 31.88
C GLU A 26 7.37 -1.81 32.27
N VAL A 27 6.87 -0.59 32.09
CA VAL A 27 5.47 -0.23 32.39
C VAL A 27 4.52 -0.99 31.46
N VAL A 28 4.82 -1.03 30.16
CA VAL A 28 3.97 -1.70 29.17
C VAL A 28 4.04 -3.22 29.31
N VAL A 29 5.21 -3.78 29.67
CA VAL A 29 5.33 -5.21 29.95
C VAL A 29 4.50 -5.59 31.17
N SER A 30 4.56 -4.82 32.26
CA SER A 30 3.74 -5.06 33.46
C SER A 30 2.26 -5.02 33.14
N ASP A 31 1.78 -3.96 32.47
CA ASP A 31 0.37 -3.76 32.12
C ASP A 31 -0.17 -4.89 31.21
N LEU A 32 0.62 -5.32 30.22
CA LEU A 32 0.25 -6.43 29.35
C LEU A 32 0.26 -7.78 30.08
N LEU A 33 1.15 -7.98 31.06
CA LEU A 33 1.15 -9.20 31.88
C LEU A 33 -0.07 -9.24 32.82
N ASP A 34 -0.41 -8.12 33.45
CA ASP A 34 -1.60 -7.98 34.29
C ASP A 34 -2.88 -8.25 33.48
N THR A 35 -2.94 -7.72 32.25
CA THR A 35 -4.04 -7.98 31.32
C THR A 35 -4.12 -9.46 30.91
N LEU A 36 -2.99 -10.13 30.71
CA LEU A 36 -2.94 -11.55 30.39
C LEU A 36 -3.28 -12.46 31.57
N ASP A 37 -2.93 -12.07 32.79
CA ASP A 37 -3.27 -12.83 34.00
C ASP A 37 -4.76 -12.70 34.33
N ALA A 38 -5.40 -11.58 33.97
CA ALA A 38 -6.85 -11.40 34.04
C ALA A 38 -7.63 -12.09 32.90
N SER A 39 -6.98 -12.38 31.77
CA SER A 39 -7.63 -12.98 30.60
C SER A 39 -7.58 -14.51 30.67
N PRO A 40 -8.65 -15.23 30.27
CA PRO A 40 -8.60 -16.68 30.15
C PRO A 40 -7.67 -17.16 29.02
N HIS A 41 -7.19 -16.24 28.17
CA HIS A 41 -6.31 -16.56 27.06
C HIS A 41 -4.84 -16.49 27.48
N PRO A 42 -4.05 -17.57 27.29
CA PRO A 42 -2.65 -17.61 27.68
C PRO A 42 -1.73 -16.74 26.81
N ARG A 43 -2.28 -16.04 25.80
CA ARG A 43 -1.55 -15.31 24.77
C ARG A 43 -2.32 -14.07 24.34
N LEU A 44 -1.58 -13.01 23.98
CA LEU A 44 -2.13 -11.81 23.36
C LEU A 44 -2.88 -12.18 22.06
N PRO A 45 -4.10 -11.67 21.85
CA PRO A 45 -4.83 -11.85 20.61
C PRO A 45 -4.06 -11.27 19.43
N PHE A 46 -4.30 -11.83 18.24
CA PHE A 46 -3.59 -11.43 17.02
C PHE A 46 -3.74 -9.93 16.68
N THR A 47 -4.92 -9.37 16.95
CA THR A 47 -5.23 -7.95 16.74
C THR A 47 -4.37 -7.02 17.61
N GLU A 48 -4.16 -7.35 18.88
CA GLU A 48 -3.29 -6.57 19.77
C GLU A 48 -1.82 -6.68 19.38
N ARG A 49 -1.37 -7.87 18.92
CA ARG A 49 -0.01 -8.03 18.39
C ARG A 49 0.22 -7.13 17.19
N LEU A 50 -0.73 -7.11 16.24
CA LEU A 50 -0.68 -6.21 15.08
C LEU A 50 -0.74 -4.74 15.49
N ALA A 51 -1.55 -4.39 16.49
CA ALA A 51 -1.61 -3.04 17.02
C ALA A 51 -0.27 -2.59 17.62
N LEU A 52 0.40 -3.44 18.42
CA LEU A 52 1.72 -3.15 18.98
C LEU A 52 2.78 -3.01 17.89
N MET A 53 2.82 -3.93 16.92
CA MET A 53 3.79 -3.88 15.82
C MET A 53 3.60 -2.64 14.96
N SER A 54 2.35 -2.31 14.60
CA SER A 54 2.03 -1.12 13.78
C SER A 54 2.36 0.18 14.52
N ASN A 55 1.99 0.31 15.80
CA ASN A 55 2.32 1.48 16.61
C ASN A 55 3.83 1.65 16.82
N GLY A 56 4.57 0.55 17.03
CA GLY A 56 6.03 0.58 17.11
C GLY A 56 6.67 1.09 15.82
N LEU A 57 6.19 0.62 14.67
CA LEU A 57 6.65 1.08 13.36
C LEU A 57 6.33 2.57 13.13
N ILE A 58 5.13 3.01 13.51
CA ILE A 58 4.73 4.43 13.44
C ILE A 58 5.67 5.29 14.30
N HIS A 59 6.01 4.86 15.52
CA HIS A 59 6.96 5.57 16.37
C HIS A 59 8.37 5.63 15.78
N ARG A 60 8.84 4.56 15.14
CA ARG A 60 10.12 4.57 14.42
C ARG A 60 10.11 5.57 13.27
N LEU A 61 9.08 5.54 12.44
CA LEU A 61 8.93 6.50 11.34
C LEU A 61 8.82 7.94 11.84
N ALA A 62 8.08 8.17 12.92
CA ALA A 62 7.96 9.49 13.55
C ALA A 62 9.28 9.99 14.14
N SER A 63 10.13 9.09 14.66
CA SER A 63 11.47 9.46 15.16
C SER A 63 12.47 9.76 14.04
N ALA A 64 12.27 9.17 12.85
CA ALA A 64 13.18 9.33 11.72
C ALA A 64 12.87 10.58 10.89
N LEU A 65 11.60 10.98 10.79
CA LEU A 65 11.14 12.06 9.92
C LEU A 65 10.23 13.04 10.68
N PRO A 66 10.52 14.36 10.63
CA PRO A 66 9.61 15.39 11.13
C PRO A 66 8.20 15.24 10.53
N ALA A 67 7.17 15.61 11.30
CA ALA A 67 5.78 15.50 10.86
C ALA A 67 5.53 16.22 9.53
N ASP A 68 6.10 17.41 9.35
CA ASP A 68 5.98 18.20 8.13
C ASP A 68 6.61 17.50 6.92
N LEU A 69 7.77 16.85 7.12
CA LEU A 69 8.44 16.11 6.07
C LEU A 69 7.63 14.87 5.68
N ARG A 70 7.06 14.16 6.65
CA ARG A 70 6.16 13.01 6.39
C ARG A 70 4.93 13.43 5.59
N ALA A 71 4.32 14.57 5.91
CA ALA A 71 3.19 15.10 5.16
C ALA A 71 3.58 15.46 3.72
N ARG A 72 4.74 16.10 3.51
CA ARG A 72 5.25 16.44 2.18
C ARG A 72 5.57 15.20 1.35
N VAL A 73 6.27 14.22 1.94
CA VAL A 73 6.58 12.94 1.28
C VAL A 73 5.29 12.25 0.87
N ALA A 74 4.35 12.09 1.80
CA ALA A 74 3.09 11.41 1.53
C ALA A 74 2.28 12.10 0.42
N LEU A 75 2.22 13.43 0.44
CA LEU A 75 1.53 14.21 -0.58
C LEU A 75 2.18 14.06 -1.97
N ASN A 76 3.50 14.20 -2.05
CA ASN A 76 4.23 14.13 -3.31
C ASN A 76 4.17 12.73 -3.91
N THR A 77 4.33 11.69 -3.10
CA THR A 77 4.28 10.30 -3.59
C THR A 77 2.87 9.87 -3.94
N PHE A 78 1.86 10.39 -3.24
CA PHE A 78 0.46 10.21 -3.63
C PHE A 78 0.17 10.88 -4.98
N ALA A 79 0.58 12.14 -5.16
CA ALA A 79 0.38 12.86 -6.42
C ALA A 79 1.12 12.18 -7.58
N LEU A 80 2.35 11.71 -7.35
CA LEU A 80 3.15 10.97 -8.32
C LEU A 80 2.47 9.66 -8.73
N GLY A 81 2.07 8.83 -7.75
CA GLY A 81 1.43 7.55 -8.02
C GLY A 81 0.09 7.71 -8.72
N LEU A 82 -0.72 8.69 -8.31
CA LEU A 82 -1.99 9.00 -8.97
C LEU A 82 -1.79 9.49 -10.42
N SER A 83 -0.84 10.40 -10.64
CA SER A 83 -0.54 10.92 -11.98
C SER A 83 -0.03 9.82 -12.90
N PHE A 84 0.88 8.97 -12.40
CA PHE A 84 1.36 7.83 -13.16
C PHE A 84 0.22 6.86 -13.47
N ALA A 85 -0.65 6.55 -12.52
CA ALA A 85 -1.78 5.66 -12.76
C ALA A 85 -2.72 6.20 -13.86
N MET A 86 -2.94 7.52 -13.88
CA MET A 86 -3.73 8.17 -14.95
C MET A 86 -3.02 8.11 -16.31
N ILE A 87 -1.73 8.42 -16.37
CA ILE A 87 -0.92 8.33 -17.61
C ILE A 87 -0.85 6.88 -18.11
N TYR A 88 -0.63 5.93 -17.22
CA TYR A 88 -0.61 4.50 -17.52
C TYR A 88 -1.96 4.05 -18.06
N SER A 89 -3.06 4.50 -17.44
CA SER A 89 -4.41 4.24 -17.94
C SER A 89 -4.59 4.76 -19.36
N ALA A 90 -4.19 6.00 -19.64
CA ALA A 90 -4.38 6.63 -20.94
C ALA A 90 -3.46 6.02 -22.02
N LEU A 91 -2.20 5.72 -21.71
CA LEU A 91 -1.23 5.31 -22.73
C LEU A 91 -1.11 3.79 -22.91
N HIS A 92 -1.37 3.00 -21.86
CA HIS A 92 -1.12 1.55 -21.88
C HIS A 92 -2.38 0.70 -21.74
N VAL A 93 -3.41 1.19 -21.04
CA VAL A 93 -4.64 0.42 -20.78
C VAL A 93 -5.73 0.79 -21.78
N TRP A 94 -5.87 2.07 -22.08
CA TRP A 94 -6.85 2.62 -23.01
C TRP A 94 -6.14 3.23 -24.21
N ALA A 95 -5.50 2.37 -25.02
CA ALA A 95 -4.83 2.78 -26.25
C ALA A 95 -5.60 2.29 -27.49
N PRO A 96 -6.80 2.81 -27.78
CA PRO A 96 -7.57 2.43 -28.98
C PRO A 96 -6.85 2.75 -30.30
N TRP A 97 -5.82 3.61 -30.25
CA TRP A 97 -5.00 4.01 -31.40
C TRP A 97 -3.77 3.12 -31.63
N ALA A 98 -3.39 2.24 -30.70
CA ALA A 98 -2.20 1.41 -30.85
C ALA A 98 -2.53 0.16 -31.70
N PRO A 99 -1.81 -0.10 -32.82
CA PRO A 99 -1.99 -1.33 -33.58
C PRO A 99 -1.60 -2.51 -32.70
N VAL A 100 -2.53 -3.44 -32.48
CA VAL A 100 -2.39 -4.57 -31.57
C VAL A 100 -1.26 -5.49 -32.02
N PRO A 101 -0.13 -5.59 -31.29
CA PRO A 101 0.93 -6.52 -31.60
C PRO A 101 0.87 -7.70 -30.61
N TYR A 102 -0.29 -8.33 -30.43
CA TYR A 102 -0.42 -9.49 -29.54
C TYR A 102 -0.69 -10.76 -30.35
N GLY A 103 0.27 -11.11 -31.21
CA GLY A 103 0.33 -12.39 -31.93
C GLY A 103 0.91 -13.55 -31.12
N TYR A 104 0.83 -13.54 -29.78
CA TYR A 104 1.45 -14.58 -28.95
C TYR A 104 0.51 -15.04 -27.84
N LEU A 105 -0.31 -16.07 -28.11
CA LEU A 105 -0.69 -17.15 -27.18
C LEU A 105 -1.65 -18.15 -27.88
N PRO A 106 -1.14 -19.19 -28.55
CA PRO A 106 -1.98 -20.20 -29.20
C PRO A 106 -2.79 -21.08 -28.22
N ASN A 107 -2.48 -21.06 -26.92
CA ASN A 107 -2.94 -22.08 -25.96
C ASN A 107 -3.68 -21.54 -24.72
N ALA A 108 -4.15 -20.29 -24.72
CA ALA A 108 -4.80 -19.73 -23.55
C ALA A 108 -6.34 -19.97 -23.57
N VAL A 109 -6.75 -21.19 -23.23
CA VAL A 109 -8.16 -21.62 -23.13
C VAL A 109 -8.97 -20.83 -22.08
N LEU A 110 -8.31 -20.07 -21.20
CA LEU A 110 -8.93 -19.13 -20.25
C LEU A 110 -9.04 -17.67 -20.75
N VAL A 111 -8.43 -17.33 -21.89
CA VAL A 111 -8.37 -15.95 -22.44
C VAL A 111 -9.55 -15.64 -23.37
N GLY A 112 -10.32 -16.65 -23.80
CA GLY A 112 -11.48 -16.46 -24.69
C GLY A 112 -12.64 -15.62 -24.15
N VAL A 113 -12.60 -15.19 -22.88
CA VAL A 113 -13.61 -14.31 -22.27
C VAL A 113 -13.15 -12.84 -22.20
N PHE A 114 -11.85 -12.58 -22.18
CA PHE A 114 -11.28 -11.23 -22.21
C PHE A 114 -10.77 -10.96 -23.62
N ASN A 115 -11.73 -10.68 -24.52
CA ASN A 115 -11.45 -10.25 -25.88
C ASN A 115 -10.33 -9.21 -25.91
N GLU A 116 -9.48 -9.34 -26.93
CA GLU A 116 -8.18 -8.68 -27.21
C GLU A 116 -8.20 -7.13 -27.21
N TYR A 117 -9.32 -6.52 -26.86
CA TYR A 117 -9.57 -5.09 -26.83
C TYR A 117 -10.25 -4.70 -25.51
N GLY A 118 -9.60 -3.79 -24.78
CA GLY A 118 -10.23 -3.08 -23.68
C GLY A 118 -9.37 -3.04 -22.42
N ILE A 119 -9.86 -2.25 -21.46
CA ILE A 119 -9.14 -1.93 -20.22
C ILE A 119 -8.75 -3.17 -19.39
N PHE A 120 -9.37 -4.33 -19.65
CA PHE A 120 -9.11 -5.57 -18.92
C PHE A 120 -8.07 -6.48 -19.58
N ALA A 121 -7.61 -6.17 -20.79
CA ALA A 121 -6.56 -6.94 -21.47
C ALA A 121 -5.20 -6.78 -20.76
N ASN A 122 -4.99 -5.65 -20.08
CA ASN A 122 -3.78 -5.39 -19.31
C ASN A 122 -4.06 -5.51 -17.80
N PRO A 123 -3.44 -6.47 -17.08
CA PRO A 123 -3.64 -6.65 -15.64
C PRO A 123 -3.20 -5.43 -14.82
N GLY A 124 -2.37 -4.54 -15.37
CA GLY A 124 -2.01 -3.25 -14.79
C GLY A 124 -3.20 -2.32 -14.55
N VAL A 125 -4.38 -2.60 -15.13
CA VAL A 125 -5.64 -1.90 -14.81
C VAL A 125 -5.99 -1.97 -13.32
N GLY A 126 -5.55 -3.01 -12.60
CA GLY A 126 -5.70 -3.08 -11.15
C GLY A 126 -5.05 -1.90 -10.43
N TYR A 127 -3.92 -1.39 -10.91
CA TYR A 127 -3.31 -0.17 -10.36
C TYR A 127 -4.16 1.06 -10.63
N VAL A 128 -4.77 1.17 -11.81
CA VAL A 128 -5.67 2.28 -12.15
C VAL A 128 -6.88 2.29 -11.21
N PHE A 129 -7.52 1.15 -10.98
CA PHE A 129 -8.66 1.07 -10.06
C PHE A 129 -8.28 1.38 -8.61
N THR A 130 -7.18 0.83 -8.11
CA THR A 130 -6.76 1.04 -6.71
C THR A 130 -6.35 2.49 -6.45
N TRP A 131 -5.62 3.12 -7.38
CA TRP A 131 -5.33 4.56 -7.31
C TRP A 131 -6.55 5.44 -7.57
N GLY A 132 -7.49 5.00 -8.40
CA GLY A 132 -8.78 5.67 -8.60
C GLY A 132 -9.60 5.72 -7.31
N ILE A 133 -9.71 4.60 -6.59
CA ILE A 133 -10.33 4.53 -5.25
C ILE A 133 -9.59 5.47 -4.29
N ALA A 134 -8.26 5.43 -4.30
CA ALA A 134 -7.46 6.28 -3.41
C ALA A 134 -7.68 7.78 -3.69
N GLY A 135 -7.68 8.16 -4.96
CA GLY A 135 -7.96 9.50 -5.47
C GLY A 135 -9.36 9.98 -5.12
N LEU A 136 -10.39 9.17 -5.34
CA LEU A 136 -11.77 9.47 -4.97
C LEU A 136 -11.93 9.64 -3.46
N GLY A 137 -11.33 8.75 -2.67
CA GLY A 137 -11.30 8.89 -1.21
C GLY A 137 -10.68 10.21 -0.77
N ALA A 138 -9.59 10.61 -1.44
CA ALA A 138 -8.90 11.85 -1.11
C ALA A 138 -9.70 13.10 -1.54
N LEU A 139 -10.38 13.05 -2.70
CA LEU A 139 -11.28 14.12 -3.17
C LEU A 139 -12.49 14.32 -2.24
N LEU A 140 -13.05 13.22 -1.74
CA LEU A 140 -14.19 13.22 -0.83
C LEU A 140 -13.81 13.45 0.63
N ALA A 141 -12.53 13.71 0.92
CA ALA A 141 -11.98 13.83 2.26
C ALA A 141 -12.32 12.62 3.17
N LYS A 142 -12.33 11.41 2.59
CA LYS A 142 -12.56 10.13 3.27
C LYS A 142 -11.23 9.38 3.43
N PRO A 143 -10.48 9.61 4.53
CA PRO A 143 -9.13 9.05 4.71
C PRO A 143 -9.10 7.52 4.73
N ILE A 144 -10.18 6.89 5.20
CA ILE A 144 -10.33 5.43 5.21
C ILE A 144 -10.33 4.89 3.78
N VAL A 145 -11.11 5.50 2.88
CA VAL A 145 -11.20 5.09 1.46
C VAL A 145 -9.85 5.29 0.77
N THR A 146 -9.18 6.43 1.02
CA THR A 146 -7.83 6.67 0.50
C THR A 146 -6.86 5.56 0.91
N ARG A 147 -6.86 5.21 2.21
CA ARG A 147 -5.97 4.17 2.75
C ARG A 147 -6.28 2.79 2.20
N ILE A 148 -7.55 2.43 2.05
CA ILE A 148 -7.96 1.15 1.44
C ILE A 148 -7.39 1.06 0.02
N GLY A 149 -7.56 2.09 -0.80
CA GLY A 149 -7.00 2.12 -2.16
C GLY A 149 -5.48 1.88 -2.16
N LEU A 150 -4.72 2.59 -1.31
CA LEU A 150 -3.27 2.43 -1.21
C LEU A 150 -2.84 1.04 -0.71
N TRP A 151 -3.54 0.48 0.28
CA TRP A 151 -3.27 -0.88 0.75
C TRP A 151 -3.55 -1.93 -0.33
N LEU A 152 -4.62 -1.76 -1.12
CA LEU A 152 -4.91 -2.63 -2.26
C LEU A 152 -3.81 -2.52 -3.32
N THR A 153 -3.28 -1.33 -3.60
CA THR A 153 -2.12 -1.15 -4.49
C THR A 153 -0.90 -1.92 -4.00
N ILE A 154 -0.59 -1.88 -2.69
CA ILE A 154 0.52 -2.63 -2.10
C ILE A 154 0.30 -4.13 -2.26
N ALA A 155 -0.89 -4.63 -1.90
CA ALA A 155 -1.23 -6.05 -2.02
C ALA A 155 -1.13 -6.52 -3.47
N LEU A 156 -1.67 -5.76 -4.41
CA LEU A 156 -1.58 -6.04 -5.84
C LEU A 156 -0.12 -6.07 -6.32
N SER A 157 0.72 -5.16 -5.84
CA SER A 157 2.15 -5.13 -6.20
C SER A 157 2.90 -6.35 -5.70
N ILE A 158 2.61 -6.82 -4.49
CA ILE A 158 3.22 -8.03 -3.92
C ILE A 158 2.79 -9.26 -4.71
N VAL A 159 1.48 -9.41 -4.97
CA VAL A 159 0.94 -10.51 -5.78
C VAL A 159 1.57 -10.49 -7.17
N SER A 160 1.69 -9.32 -7.77
CA SER A 160 2.33 -9.15 -9.08
C SER A 160 3.78 -9.62 -9.05
N ALA A 161 4.57 -9.19 -8.06
CA ALA A 161 5.97 -9.59 -7.92
C ALA A 161 6.11 -11.12 -7.77
N VAL A 162 5.24 -11.76 -6.97
CA VAL A 162 5.24 -13.22 -6.78
C VAL A 162 4.91 -13.93 -8.09
N LEU A 163 3.85 -13.53 -8.79
CA LEU A 163 3.43 -14.16 -10.05
C LEU A 163 4.49 -14.04 -11.16
N VAL A 164 5.17 -12.90 -11.26
CA VAL A 164 6.28 -12.72 -12.21
C VAL A 164 7.45 -13.65 -11.84
N SER A 165 7.75 -13.81 -10.55
CA SER A 165 8.90 -14.61 -10.11
C SER A 165 8.71 -16.12 -10.31
N THR A 166 7.49 -16.63 -10.19
CA THR A 166 7.26 -18.09 -10.21
C THR A 166 7.25 -18.68 -11.62
N HIS A 167 7.17 -17.87 -12.68
CA HIS A 167 7.04 -18.33 -14.08
C HIS A 167 5.87 -19.31 -14.32
N TRP A 168 4.97 -19.49 -13.35
CA TRP A 168 3.88 -20.48 -13.40
C TRP A 168 2.79 -20.11 -14.40
N ILE A 169 2.72 -18.84 -14.76
CA ILE A 169 1.80 -18.30 -15.75
C ILE A 169 2.66 -17.46 -16.68
N THR A 170 2.44 -17.56 -17.99
CA THR A 170 2.98 -16.63 -19.02
C THR A 170 2.33 -15.26 -18.88
N TRP A 171 2.33 -14.73 -17.65
CA TRP A 171 1.68 -13.50 -17.28
C TRP A 171 2.56 -12.34 -17.68
N VAL A 172 2.19 -11.66 -18.75
CA VAL A 172 2.85 -10.43 -19.25
C VAL A 172 2.38 -9.24 -18.39
N GLY A 173 2.45 -9.41 -17.06
CA GLY A 173 1.99 -8.42 -16.09
C GLY A 173 2.60 -7.04 -16.28
N PRO A 174 2.16 -6.04 -15.49
CA PRO A 174 2.81 -4.74 -15.49
C PRO A 174 4.32 -4.89 -15.26
N ALA A 175 5.11 -4.15 -16.03
CA ALA A 175 6.57 -4.20 -15.97
C ALA A 175 7.07 -4.03 -14.53
N THR A 176 8.19 -4.67 -14.19
CA THR A 176 8.73 -4.69 -12.82
C THR A 176 8.93 -3.28 -12.28
N GLU A 177 9.36 -2.35 -13.13
CA GLU A 177 9.56 -0.93 -12.80
C GLU A 177 8.24 -0.25 -12.41
N THR A 178 7.15 -0.55 -13.13
CA THR A 178 5.80 -0.04 -12.83
C THR A 178 5.33 -0.56 -11.48
N THR A 179 5.50 -1.87 -11.23
CA THR A 179 5.13 -2.50 -9.96
C THR A 179 5.91 -1.92 -8.78
N VAL A 180 7.22 -1.73 -8.93
CA VAL A 180 8.08 -1.13 -7.89
C VAL A 180 7.70 0.32 -7.63
N LEU A 181 7.48 1.12 -8.69
CA LEU A 181 7.07 2.52 -8.55
C LEU A 181 5.73 2.65 -7.82
N MET A 182 4.74 1.82 -8.18
CA MET A 182 3.42 1.80 -7.56
C MET A 182 3.50 1.41 -6.08
N LEU A 183 4.24 0.35 -5.77
CA LEU A 183 4.48 -0.11 -4.41
C LEU A 183 5.13 0.98 -3.56
N ALA A 184 6.24 1.55 -4.03
CA ALA A 184 6.99 2.58 -3.32
C ALA A 184 6.12 3.84 -3.10
N SER A 185 5.41 4.28 -4.14
CA SER A 185 4.53 5.45 -4.06
C SER A 185 3.41 5.27 -3.04
N ALA A 186 2.76 4.09 -3.04
CA ALA A 186 1.69 3.77 -2.09
C ALA A 186 2.22 3.63 -0.66
N ALA A 187 3.35 2.96 -0.46
CA ALA A 187 3.99 2.82 0.84
C ALA A 187 4.38 4.19 1.43
N CYS A 188 5.03 5.05 0.63
CA CYS A 188 5.39 6.40 1.06
C CYS A 188 4.16 7.30 1.30
N ALA A 189 3.10 7.15 0.51
CA ALA A 189 1.84 7.87 0.72
C ALA A 189 1.20 7.54 2.09
N LEU A 190 1.38 6.32 2.58
CA LEU A 190 0.85 5.90 3.89
C LEU A 190 1.66 6.42 5.11
N VAL A 191 2.86 6.98 4.91
CA VAL A 191 3.73 7.44 6.02
C VAL A 191 3.19 8.70 6.71
N GLY A 192 2.38 9.50 6.01
CA GLY A 192 1.89 10.80 6.47
C GLY A 192 0.36 10.86 6.62
N PRO A 193 -0.15 11.95 7.21
CA PRO A 193 -1.57 12.24 7.20
C PRO A 193 -2.02 12.50 5.76
N LEU A 194 -2.81 11.58 5.20
CA LEU A 194 -3.45 11.68 3.89
C LEU A 194 -4.65 12.63 3.96
N ALA A 195 -4.37 13.89 4.23
CA ALA A 195 -5.29 15.00 4.00
C ALA A 195 -4.63 15.95 3.00
N PRO A 196 -4.46 15.54 1.73
CA PRO A 196 -4.00 16.46 0.71
C PRO A 196 -4.95 17.66 0.70
N PRO A 197 -4.44 18.91 0.68
CA PRO A 197 -5.30 20.06 0.51
C PRO A 197 -6.10 19.83 -0.78
N ARG A 198 -7.44 19.92 -0.73
CA ARG A 198 -8.33 19.69 -1.89
C ARG A 198 -7.83 20.40 -3.17
N ARG A 199 -7.18 21.55 -3.00
CA ARG A 199 -6.52 22.34 -4.06
C ARG A 199 -5.40 21.59 -4.80
N VAL A 200 -4.59 20.78 -4.14
CA VAL A 200 -3.49 20.01 -4.77
C VAL A 200 -4.06 18.92 -5.66
N LEU A 201 -5.08 18.20 -5.19
CA LEU A 201 -5.79 17.20 -5.99
C LEU A 201 -6.46 17.79 -7.22
N ILE A 202 -7.16 18.92 -7.05
CA ILE A 202 -7.74 19.64 -8.19
C ILE A 202 -6.66 20.02 -9.19
N ARG A 203 -5.51 20.53 -8.72
CA ARG A 203 -4.38 20.87 -9.61
C ARG A 203 -3.84 19.64 -10.36
N THR A 204 -3.67 18.49 -9.70
CA THR A 204 -3.20 17.27 -10.36
C THR A 204 -4.19 16.80 -11.43
N VAL A 205 -5.49 16.77 -11.10
CA VAL A 205 -6.54 16.37 -12.04
C VAL A 205 -6.63 17.36 -13.21
N VAL A 206 -6.59 18.66 -12.95
CA VAL A 206 -6.64 19.70 -13.99
C VAL A 206 -5.40 19.65 -14.88
N MET A 207 -4.21 19.47 -14.32
CA MET A 207 -2.99 19.34 -15.13
C MET A 207 -3.02 18.10 -16.01
N PHE A 208 -3.54 16.98 -15.51
CA PHE A 208 -3.74 15.79 -16.33
C PHE A 208 -4.77 16.05 -17.45
N ALA A 209 -5.93 16.62 -17.11
CA ALA A 209 -6.98 16.93 -18.08
C ALA A 209 -6.57 17.96 -19.14
N ALA A 210 -5.62 18.86 -18.82
CA ALA A 210 -5.08 19.83 -19.78
C ALA A 210 -4.03 19.21 -20.72
N TRP A 211 -3.52 18.02 -20.39
CA TRP A 211 -2.50 17.34 -21.18
C TRP A 211 -3.08 16.32 -22.17
N VAL A 212 -4.23 15.70 -21.82
CA VAL A 212 -4.99 14.77 -22.67
C VAL A 212 -5.82 15.55 -23.70
#